data_AF-A0A8B6CLT7-F1
#
_entry.id   AF-A0A8B6CLT7-F1
#
_cell.length_a   1.000
_cell.length_b   1.000
_cell.length_c   1.000
_cell.angle_alpha   90.00
_cell.angle_beta   90.00
_cell.angle_gamma   90.00
#
_symmetry.space_group_name_H-M   'P 1'
#
loop_
_entity.id
_entity.type
_entity.pdbx_description
1 polymer ?
#
loop_
_entity_poly.entity_id
_entity_poly.type
_entity_poly.pdbx_seq_one_letter_code
_entity_poly.pdbx_strand_id
1 'polypeptide(L)'
;MSFSRRTSMRVFNCVRKLTNGGCCCRGSNARYIHHSATLLAEEKIIEEPIKFSTSKAANVTPSFIKEGNEDPPPAAQPLIVAVSLAAFLIYFGILREENDLDEQMGMTLYERVEGLEEQHLENYIEHCNKKKLPSEKYVKRLEMLHKEKEARKQKNNASGQD
;
A
#
# COMPACT_ATOMS: atom_id res chain seq x y z
N MET A 1 -40.07 -37.94 -15.87
CA MET A 1 -39.12 -37.72 -16.98
C MET A 1 -39.76 -36.78 -17.99
N SER A 2 -38.94 -35.95 -18.65
CA SER A 2 -39.27 -34.92 -19.65
C SER A 2 -39.59 -33.51 -19.10
N PHE A 3 -38.52 -32.80 -18.73
CA PHE A 3 -38.51 -31.35 -18.59
C PHE A 3 -38.21 -30.74 -19.98
N SER A 4 -39.22 -30.09 -20.57
CA SER A 4 -39.12 -29.40 -21.85
C SER A 4 -38.56 -28.00 -21.64
N ARG A 5 -37.45 -27.70 -22.33
CA ARG A 5 -36.83 -26.37 -22.40
C ARG A 5 -37.69 -25.47 -23.30
N ARG A 6 -38.10 -24.30 -22.80
CA ARG A 6 -38.45 -23.15 -23.65
C ARG A 6 -37.71 -21.91 -23.19
N THR A 7 -36.79 -21.53 -24.06
CA THR A 7 -36.15 -20.24 -24.20
C THR A 7 -37.18 -19.15 -24.49
N SER A 8 -37.04 -17.97 -23.85
CA SER A 8 -37.35 -16.69 -24.48
C SER A 8 -36.79 -15.56 -23.61
N MET A 9 -35.60 -15.09 -23.96
CA MET A 9 -35.06 -13.83 -23.44
C MET A 9 -35.93 -12.69 -23.94
N ARG A 10 -36.39 -11.85 -23.01
CA ARG A 10 -37.08 -10.59 -23.31
C ARG A 10 -36.09 -9.64 -23.98
N VAL A 11 -36.35 -9.35 -25.24
CA VAL A 11 -35.72 -8.31 -26.03
C VAL A 11 -36.10 -6.95 -25.42
N PHE A 12 -35.10 -6.18 -25.02
CA PHE A 12 -35.27 -4.78 -24.63
C PHE A 12 -35.72 -3.96 -25.84
N ASN A 13 -36.90 -3.38 -25.75
CA ASN A 13 -37.42 -2.37 -26.67
C ASN A 13 -36.59 -1.09 -26.54
N CYS A 14 -35.75 -0.80 -27.53
CA CYS A 14 -35.19 0.54 -27.73
C CYS A 14 -36.06 1.27 -28.76
N VAL A 15 -36.91 2.18 -28.26
CA VAL A 15 -37.77 3.03 -29.08
C VAL A 15 -36.94 4.13 -29.73
N ARG A 16 -36.72 3.91 -31.02
CA ARG A 16 -36.51 4.84 -32.13
C ARG A 16 -36.99 6.28 -31.88
N LYS A 17 -36.04 7.23 -31.83
CA LYS A 17 -36.27 8.63 -32.22
C LYS A 17 -35.33 8.95 -33.38
N LEU A 18 -35.90 8.97 -34.59
CA LEU A 18 -35.29 9.47 -35.82
C LEU A 18 -35.63 10.95 -35.93
N THR A 19 -34.62 11.83 -35.99
CA THR A 19 -34.62 12.99 -36.91
C THR A 19 -33.21 13.56 -37.04
N ASN A 20 -32.78 13.67 -38.31
CA ASN A 20 -31.71 14.48 -38.87
C ASN A 20 -30.23 14.10 -38.60
N GLY A 21 -29.65 13.49 -39.64
CA GLY A 21 -28.25 13.71 -40.02
C GLY A 21 -27.25 12.69 -39.50
N GLY A 22 -26.75 11.84 -40.38
CA GLY A 22 -25.54 11.04 -40.14
C GLY A 22 -25.80 9.55 -39.95
N CYS A 23 -25.87 8.83 -41.06
CA CYS A 23 -25.82 7.37 -41.08
C CYS A 23 -24.40 6.91 -40.67
N CYS A 24 -24.16 6.67 -39.38
CA CYS A 24 -22.94 6.03 -38.87
C CYS A 24 -23.13 4.51 -38.74
N CYS A 25 -23.55 3.86 -39.83
CA CYS A 25 -23.49 2.41 -39.97
C CYS A 25 -22.53 2.07 -41.11
N ARG A 26 -21.25 2.36 -40.92
CA ARG A 26 -20.18 1.66 -41.65
C ARG A 26 -19.49 0.73 -40.67
N GLY A 27 -20.15 -0.40 -40.42
CA GLY A 27 -19.48 -1.61 -39.96
C GLY A 27 -18.54 -2.09 -41.06
N SER A 28 -17.36 -1.50 -41.14
CA SER A 28 -16.27 -2.00 -41.96
C SER A 28 -15.73 -3.25 -41.27
N ASN A 29 -16.27 -4.41 -41.62
CA ASN A 29 -15.56 -5.68 -41.46
C ASN A 29 -14.33 -5.64 -42.36
N ALA A 30 -13.28 -4.94 -41.91
CA ALA A 30 -11.96 -5.05 -42.47
C ALA A 30 -11.45 -6.46 -42.12
N ARG A 31 -11.74 -7.41 -43.00
CA ARG A 31 -10.99 -8.65 -43.11
C ARG A 31 -9.53 -8.24 -43.32
N TYR A 32 -8.74 -8.27 -42.25
CA TYR A 32 -7.28 -8.24 -42.37
C TYR A 32 -6.87 -9.56 -43.02
N ILE A 33 -6.80 -9.56 -44.35
CA ILE A 33 -6.00 -10.52 -45.08
C ILE A 33 -4.55 -10.15 -44.75
N HIS A 34 -3.89 -10.96 -43.92
CA HIS A 34 -2.44 -10.89 -43.78
C HIS A 34 -1.83 -11.24 -45.13
N HIS A 35 -1.59 -10.22 -45.96
CA HIS A 35 -0.66 -10.34 -47.06
C HIS A 35 0.74 -10.34 -46.43
N SER A 36 1.25 -11.53 -46.10
CA SER A 36 2.64 -11.76 -45.73
C SER A 36 3.52 -11.63 -46.98
N ALA A 37 3.55 -10.43 -47.56
CA ALA A 37 4.22 -10.17 -48.82
C ALA A 37 5.11 -8.93 -48.72
N THR A 38 5.93 -8.87 -47.67
CA THR A 38 7.22 -8.17 -47.63
C THR A 38 8.03 -8.68 -46.43
N LEU A 39 8.50 -9.92 -46.48
CA LEU A 39 9.63 -10.39 -45.67
C LEU A 39 10.55 -11.23 -46.56
N LEU A 40 11.15 -10.57 -47.55
CA LEU A 40 12.41 -11.02 -48.12
C LEU A 40 13.54 -10.42 -47.27
N ALA A 41 13.58 -10.82 -46.00
CA ALA A 41 14.77 -10.70 -45.18
C ALA A 41 15.11 -12.14 -44.80
N GLU A 42 16.15 -12.65 -45.45
CA GLU A 42 16.78 -13.96 -45.27
C GLU A 42 16.54 -14.53 -43.87
N GLU A 43 15.63 -15.50 -43.76
CA GLU A 43 15.41 -16.25 -42.52
C GLU A 43 16.60 -17.20 -42.36
N LYS A 44 17.66 -16.71 -41.73
CA LYS A 44 18.65 -17.61 -41.13
C LYS A 44 17.92 -18.40 -40.07
N ILE A 45 17.73 -19.69 -40.31
CA ILE A 45 17.29 -20.65 -39.31
C ILE A 45 18.41 -20.71 -38.26
N ILE A 46 18.27 -19.95 -37.19
CA ILE A 46 19.20 -19.95 -36.06
C ILE A 46 18.67 -21.03 -35.10
N GLU A 47 19.41 -22.14 -34.96
CA GLU A 47 19.05 -23.27 -34.07
C GLU A 47 19.16 -22.91 -32.57
N GLU A 48 19.67 -21.72 -32.25
CA GLU A 48 19.81 -21.21 -30.89
C GLU A 48 18.74 -20.16 -30.54
N PRO A 49 18.29 -20.10 -29.27
CA PRO A 49 17.30 -19.13 -28.85
C PRO A 49 17.78 -17.68 -29.04
N ILE A 50 16.95 -16.87 -29.69
CA ILE A 50 17.25 -15.47 -29.98
C ILE A 50 17.38 -14.70 -28.66
N LYS A 51 18.54 -14.08 -28.45
CA LYS A 51 18.79 -13.24 -27.26
C LYS A 51 17.89 -11.99 -27.33
N PHE A 52 17.15 -11.74 -26.26
CA PHE A 52 16.19 -10.62 -26.19
C PHE A 52 16.86 -9.28 -26.47
N SER A 53 18.05 -9.04 -25.91
CA SER A 53 18.82 -7.80 -26.06
C SER A 53 19.19 -7.45 -27.51
N THR A 54 19.32 -8.45 -28.39
CA THR A 54 19.64 -8.26 -29.80
C THR A 54 18.41 -8.25 -30.71
N SER A 55 17.22 -8.49 -30.14
CA SER A 55 15.98 -8.56 -30.89
C SER A 55 15.36 -7.18 -31.12
N LYS A 56 14.55 -7.04 -32.18
CA LYS A 56 13.78 -5.81 -32.44
C LYS A 56 12.81 -5.47 -31.29
N ALA A 57 12.40 -6.47 -30.49
CA ALA A 57 11.52 -6.27 -29.34
C ALA A 57 12.18 -5.51 -28.19
N ALA A 58 13.52 -5.52 -28.08
CA ALA A 58 14.23 -4.78 -27.03
C ALA A 58 14.08 -3.26 -27.16
N ASN A 59 13.91 -2.75 -28.38
CA ASN A 59 13.76 -1.32 -28.65
C ASN A 59 12.30 -0.86 -28.78
N VAL A 60 11.33 -1.76 -28.58
CA VAL A 60 9.91 -1.38 -28.63
C VAL A 60 9.54 -0.73 -27.31
N THR A 61 9.35 0.60 -27.33
CA THR A 61 8.66 1.27 -26.24
C THR A 61 7.19 0.87 -26.28
N PRO A 62 6.65 0.29 -25.21
CA PRO A 62 5.24 -0.07 -25.18
C PRO A 62 4.37 1.17 -25.37
N SER A 63 3.26 1.00 -26.09
CA SER A 63 2.35 2.10 -26.45
C SER A 63 1.81 2.87 -25.24
N PHE A 64 1.73 2.24 -24.07
CA PHE A 64 1.30 2.86 -22.81
C PHE A 64 2.39 3.69 -22.10
N ILE A 65 3.66 3.63 -22.56
CA ILE A 65 4.79 4.46 -22.06
C ILE A 65 5.18 5.52 -23.12
N LYS A 66 4.37 5.74 -24.17
CA LYS A 66 4.59 6.86 -25.09
C LYS A 66 4.18 8.17 -24.41
N GLU A 67 5.04 8.68 -23.53
CA GLU A 67 4.91 9.98 -22.82
C GLU A 67 5.11 11.20 -23.76
N GLY A 68 4.73 11.10 -25.03
CA GLY A 68 5.24 11.98 -26.08
C GLY A 68 4.24 12.93 -26.75
N ASN A 69 2.93 12.73 -26.64
CA ASN A 69 1.95 13.53 -27.41
C ASN A 69 0.52 13.49 -26.81
N GLU A 70 0.39 13.28 -25.52
CA GLU A 70 -0.92 13.41 -24.86
C GLU A 70 -1.00 14.84 -24.30
N ASP A 71 -2.14 15.50 -24.54
CA ASP A 71 -2.37 16.89 -24.11
C ASP A 71 -1.93 17.10 -22.65
N PRO A 72 -1.37 18.28 -22.31
CA PRO A 72 -0.93 18.54 -20.97
C PRO A 72 -2.06 18.26 -19.98
N PRO A 73 -1.78 17.60 -18.84
CA PRO A 73 -2.81 17.32 -17.84
C PRO A 73 -3.54 18.62 -17.47
N PRO A 74 -4.85 18.56 -17.20
CA PRO A 74 -5.61 19.75 -16.83
C PRO A 74 -4.94 20.49 -15.68
N ALA A 75 -4.78 21.80 -15.79
CA ALA A 75 -4.11 22.63 -14.76
C ALA A 75 -4.77 22.53 -13.37
N ALA A 76 -6.04 22.09 -13.30
CA ALA A 76 -6.77 21.86 -12.05
C ALA A 76 -6.38 20.55 -11.34
N GLN A 77 -5.73 19.60 -12.02
CA GLN A 77 -5.34 18.30 -11.44
C GLN A 77 -4.50 18.43 -10.15
N PRO A 78 -3.39 19.21 -10.11
CA PRO A 78 -2.62 19.37 -8.87
C PRO A 78 -3.43 20.06 -7.77
N LEU A 79 -4.33 20.98 -8.13
CA LEU A 79 -5.17 21.71 -7.18
C LEU A 79 -6.19 20.78 -6.52
N ILE A 80 -6.86 19.93 -7.29
CA ILE A 80 -7.85 18.97 -6.78
C ILE A 80 -7.18 17.96 -5.84
N VAL A 81 -5.99 17.48 -6.20
CA VAL A 81 -5.20 16.57 -5.36
C VAL A 81 -4.74 17.27 -4.09
N ALA A 82 -4.26 18.52 -4.19
CA ALA A 82 -3.86 19.28 -3.01
C ALA A 82 -5.04 19.54 -2.07
N VAL A 83 -6.23 19.84 -2.61
CA VAL A 83 -7.45 20.09 -1.82
C VAL A 83 -7.94 18.82 -1.13
N SER A 84 -7.90 17.67 -1.80
CA SER A 84 -8.31 16.41 -1.17
C SER A 84 -7.36 16.01 -0.04
N LEU A 85 -6.05 16.15 -0.26
CA LEU A 85 -5.04 15.92 0.78
C LEU A 85 -5.18 16.92 1.93
N ALA A 86 -5.40 18.20 1.64
CA ALA A 86 -5.62 19.22 2.65
C ALA A 86 -6.88 18.94 3.47
N ALA A 87 -7.99 18.53 2.84
CA ALA A 87 -9.20 18.16 3.56
C ALA A 87 -8.98 16.97 4.50
N PHE A 88 -8.22 15.95 4.07
CA PHE A 88 -7.83 14.85 4.95
C PHE A 88 -6.94 15.31 6.10
N LEU A 89 -5.94 16.15 5.84
CA LEU A 89 -5.03 16.66 6.86
C LEU A 89 -5.75 17.55 7.87
N ILE A 90 -6.68 18.39 7.43
CA ILE A 90 -7.51 19.21 8.32
C ILE A 90 -8.41 18.31 9.18
N TYR A 91 -9.00 17.26 8.59
CA TYR A 91 -9.81 16.30 9.33
C TYR A 91 -9.00 15.55 10.40
N PHE A 92 -7.80 15.06 10.06
CA PHE A 92 -6.97 14.28 10.98
C PHE A 92 -6.18 15.12 11.99
N GLY A 93 -5.77 16.33 11.62
CA GLY A 93 -4.88 17.16 12.43
C GLY A 93 -5.55 18.28 13.22
N ILE A 94 -6.79 18.66 12.88
CA ILE A 94 -7.47 19.81 13.51
C ILE A 94 -8.89 19.46 13.97
N LEU A 95 -9.70 18.84 13.11
CA LEU A 95 -11.14 18.68 13.37
C LEU A 95 -11.49 17.44 14.19
N ARG A 96 -10.60 16.44 14.23
CA ARG A 96 -10.65 15.36 15.21
C ARG A 96 -10.12 15.91 16.54
N GLU A 97 -10.94 15.89 17.59
CA GLU A 97 -10.51 16.22 18.97
C GLU A 97 -9.17 15.54 19.28
N GLU A 98 -8.30 16.22 20.05
CA GLU A 98 -6.97 15.74 20.44
C GLU A 98 -6.99 14.24 20.68
N ASN A 99 -6.17 13.53 19.92
CA ASN A 99 -6.24 12.09 19.89
C ASN A 99 -5.73 11.59 21.25
N ASP A 100 -6.45 10.70 21.94
CA ASP A 100 -5.92 9.98 23.13
C ASP A 100 -4.53 9.36 22.87
N LEU A 101 -4.24 9.07 21.59
CA LEU A 101 -2.94 8.60 21.11
C LEU A 101 -1.83 9.63 21.26
N ASP A 102 -2.10 10.92 21.09
CA ASP A 102 -1.09 11.97 21.24
C ASP A 102 -0.66 12.10 22.72
N GLU A 103 -1.61 12.05 23.65
CA GLU A 103 -1.30 12.01 25.09
C GLU A 103 -0.54 10.73 25.45
N GLN A 104 -0.93 9.59 24.88
CA GLN A 104 -0.23 8.32 25.10
C GLN A 104 1.18 8.29 24.49
N MET A 105 1.47 9.07 23.46
CA MET A 105 2.81 9.21 22.88
C MET A 105 3.75 10.08 23.72
N GLY A 106 3.21 10.93 24.62
CA GLY A 106 4.01 11.68 25.58
C GLY A 106 4.63 10.82 26.69
N MET A 107 4.05 9.65 26.97
CA MET A 107 4.56 8.71 27.97
C MET A 107 5.83 8.01 27.48
N THR A 108 6.79 7.79 28.38
CA THR A 108 8.02 7.06 28.03
C THR A 108 7.71 5.57 27.80
N LEU A 109 8.49 4.89 26.96
CA LEU A 109 8.30 3.45 26.68
C LEU A 109 8.32 2.58 27.96
N TYR A 110 9.07 3.01 28.97
CA TYR A 110 9.19 2.33 30.25
C TYR A 110 7.92 2.45 31.11
N GLU A 111 7.17 3.53 30.98
CA GLU A 111 5.89 3.73 31.66
C GLU A 111 4.77 2.96 30.97
N ARG A 112 4.84 2.82 29.64
CA ARG A 112 3.83 2.10 28.85
C ARG A 112 3.86 0.59 29.07
N VAL A 113 5.05 0.00 29.17
CA VAL A 113 5.23 -1.45 29.29
C VAL A 113 5.82 -1.77 30.66
N GLU A 114 4.98 -2.28 31.55
CA GLU A 114 5.41 -2.67 32.90
C GLU A 114 6.54 -3.70 32.84
N GLY A 115 7.65 -3.43 33.54
CA GLY A 115 8.80 -4.34 33.64
C GLY A 115 9.82 -4.23 32.51
N LEU A 116 9.59 -3.40 31.49
CA LEU A 116 10.55 -3.24 30.39
C LEU A 116 11.88 -2.65 30.84
N GLU A 117 11.85 -1.68 31.76
CA GLU A 117 13.08 -1.06 32.30
C GLU A 117 13.94 -2.08 33.04
N GLU A 118 13.33 -2.99 33.80
CA GLU A 118 14.04 -4.04 34.54
C GLU A 118 14.75 -5.00 33.61
N GLN A 119 14.04 -5.51 32.59
CA GLN A 119 14.64 -6.40 31.60
C GLN A 119 15.78 -5.72 30.82
N HIS A 120 15.63 -4.43 30.50
CA HIS A 120 16.70 -3.68 29.84
C HIS A 120 17.93 -3.59 30.74
N LEU A 121 17.75 -3.26 32.02
CA LEU A 121 18.84 -3.15 33.00
C LEU A 121 19.53 -4.49 33.23
N GLU A 122 18.80 -5.59 33.37
CA GLU A 122 19.35 -6.94 33.52
C GLU A 122 20.23 -7.34 32.32
N ASN A 123 19.69 -7.17 31.10
CA ASN A 123 20.42 -7.44 29.86
C ASN A 123 21.68 -6.56 29.74
N TYR A 124 21.58 -5.30 30.14
CA TYR A 124 22.71 -4.37 30.10
C TYR A 124 23.79 -4.74 31.11
N ILE A 125 23.41 -5.14 32.34
CA ILE A 125 24.33 -5.63 33.37
C ILE A 125 25.03 -6.89 32.87
N GLU A 126 24.30 -7.83 32.28
CA GLU A 126 24.87 -9.06 31.72
C GLU A 126 25.92 -8.74 30.64
N HIS A 127 25.61 -7.80 29.74
CA HIS A 127 26.53 -7.34 28.71
C HIS A 127 27.77 -6.63 29.29
N CYS A 128 27.61 -5.77 30.29
CA CYS A 128 28.72 -5.14 31.00
C CYS A 128 29.62 -6.16 31.70
N ASN A 129 29.02 -7.17 32.33
CA ASN A 129 29.76 -8.25 32.98
C ASN A 129 30.58 -9.06 31.98
N LYS A 130 30.01 -9.36 30.80
CA LYS A 130 30.72 -10.02 29.69
C LYS A 130 31.92 -9.20 29.19
N LYS A 131 31.75 -7.88 29.08
CA LYS A 131 32.80 -6.95 28.61
C LYS A 131 33.73 -6.42 29.72
N LYS A 132 33.52 -6.84 30.98
CA LYS A 132 34.24 -6.35 32.17
C LYS A 132 34.22 -4.82 32.32
N LEU A 133 33.09 -4.22 31.99
CA LEU A 133 32.83 -2.79 32.14
C LEU A 133 32.15 -2.52 33.50
N PRO A 134 32.35 -1.34 34.11
CA PRO A 134 31.71 -1.01 35.37
C PRO A 134 30.19 -0.91 35.22
N SER A 135 29.44 -1.67 36.01
CA SER A 135 27.97 -1.79 35.93
C SER A 135 27.23 -1.20 37.16
N GLU A 136 27.95 -0.59 38.10
CA GLU A 136 27.41 -0.15 39.40
C GLU A 136 26.17 0.75 39.31
N LYS A 137 26.14 1.66 38.32
CA LYS A 137 25.02 2.57 38.10
C LYS A 137 23.71 1.82 37.80
N TYR A 138 23.79 0.76 37.02
CA TYR A 138 22.63 -0.01 36.56
C TYR A 138 22.10 -0.91 37.66
N VAL A 139 22.99 -1.50 38.46
CA VAL A 139 22.62 -2.31 39.64
C VAL A 139 21.87 -1.45 40.66
N LYS A 140 22.40 -0.26 41.00
CA LYS A 140 21.72 0.67 41.91
C LYS A 140 20.34 1.08 41.42
N ARG A 141 20.18 1.30 40.10
CA ARG A 141 18.88 1.64 39.51
C ARG A 141 17.88 0.48 39.63
N LEU A 142 18.32 -0.74 39.33
CA LEU A 142 17.51 -1.95 39.43
C LEU A 142 17.03 -2.21 40.86
N GLU A 143 17.89 -2.02 41.86
CA GLU A 143 17.52 -2.11 43.27
C GLU A 143 16.44 -1.09 43.68
N MET A 144 16.52 0.16 43.18
CA MET A 144 15.51 1.18 43.45
C MET A 144 14.14 0.79 42.88
N LEU A 145 14.10 0.24 41.66
CA LEU A 145 12.85 -0.22 41.03
C LEU A 145 12.19 -1.35 41.81
N HIS A 146 12.97 -2.33 42.28
CA HIS A 146 12.42 -3.43 43.08
C HIS A 146 11.82 -2.95 44.40
N LYS A 147 12.49 -2.01 45.10
CA LYS A 147 11.95 -1.39 46.32
C LYS A 147 10.64 -0.65 46.05
N GLU A 148 10.56 0.08 44.93
CA GLU A 148 9.34 0.76 44.54
C GLU A 148 8.18 -0.22 44.29
N LYS A 149 8.46 -1.33 43.60
CA LYS A 149 7.46 -2.40 43.37
C LYS A 149 6.99 -3.06 44.65
N GLU A 150 7.90 -3.34 45.59
CA GLU A 150 7.55 -3.91 46.90
C GLU A 150 6.65 -2.96 47.70
N ALA A 151 6.97 -1.66 47.71
CA ALA A 151 6.14 -0.65 48.36
C ALA A 151 4.76 -0.52 47.71
N ARG A 152 4.67 -0.56 46.37
CA ARG A 152 3.38 -0.58 45.64
C ARG A 152 2.56 -1.82 46.01
N LYS A 153 3.17 -3.01 46.08
CA LYS A 153 2.51 -4.26 46.49
C LYS A 153 1.97 -4.18 47.92
N GLN A 154 2.75 -3.65 48.87
CA GLN A 154 2.32 -3.48 50.25
C GLN A 154 1.11 -2.53 50.37
N LYS A 155 1.11 -1.43 49.61
CA LYS A 155 -0.03 -0.50 49.56
C LYS A 155 -1.29 -1.15 48.98
N ASN A 156 -1.16 -1.87 47.86
CA ASN A 156 -2.30 -2.55 47.23
C ASN A 156 -2.90 -3.64 48.15
N ASN A 157 -2.05 -4.36 48.90
CA ASN A 157 -2.50 -5.36 49.86
C ASN A 157 -3.22 -4.75 51.07
N ALA A 158 -2.82 -3.54 51.51
CA ALA A 158 -3.46 -2.83 52.61
C ALA A 158 -4.81 -2.20 52.22
N SER A 159 -4.98 -1.76 50.96
CA SER A 159 -6.24 -1.19 50.47
C SER A 159 -7.30 -2.23 50.06
N GLY A 160 -6.92 -3.50 49.93
CA GLY A 160 -7.82 -4.60 49.56
C GLY A 160 -8.51 -5.30 50.73
N GLN A 161 -8.45 -4.73 51.94
CA GLN A 161 -9.02 -5.32 53.17
C GLN A 161 -10.33 -4.66 53.65
N ASP A 162 -10.98 -3.83 52.81
CA ASP A 162 -12.27 -3.18 53.10
C ASP A 162 -13.44 -3.82 52.34
#